data_AF-A0A6B9Y677-F1
#
_entry.id   AF-A0A6B9Y677-F1
#
_cell.length_a   1.000
_cell.length_b   1.000
_cell.length_c   1.000
_cell.angle_alpha   90.00
_cell.angle_beta   90.00
_cell.angle_gamma   90.00
#
_symmetry.space_group_name_H-M   'P 1'
#
loop_
_entity.id
_entity.type
_entity.pdbx_description
1 polymer ?
#
loop_
_entity_poly.entity_id
_entity_poly.type
_entity_poly.pdbx_seq_one_letter_code
_entity_poly.pdbx_strand_id
1 'polypeptide(L)'
;MTDETLHVDDDLGLWIPPEFREFDSQVVFRTPRATIQHFGSQPLDAFYGLIDESHFGDLGDINHPKNPELAPNSASIKLQGEDAVVFEVENVA
;
A
#
# COMPACT_ATOMS: atom_id res chain seq x y z
N MET A 1 12.72 -7.84 -14.74
CA MET A 1 11.77 -6.83 -14.25
C MET A 1 10.57 -7.63 -13.85
N THR A 2 10.46 -7.96 -12.58
CA THR A 2 9.28 -8.60 -12.03
C THR A 2 8.20 -7.51 -12.01
N ASP A 3 7.15 -7.70 -12.81
CA ASP A 3 5.91 -6.93 -12.71
C ASP A 3 5.34 -7.24 -11.31
N GLU A 4 5.79 -6.51 -10.30
CA GLU A 4 5.34 -6.64 -8.91
C GLU A 4 4.12 -5.77 -8.72
N THR A 5 3.03 -6.14 -9.37
CA THR A 5 1.75 -5.47 -9.21
C THR A 5 1.11 -5.94 -7.91
N LEU A 6 0.73 -4.99 -7.04
CA LEU A 6 -0.10 -5.31 -5.88
C LEU A 6 -1.55 -5.41 -6.32
N HIS A 7 -2.37 -6.12 -5.56
CA HIS A 7 -3.81 -6.14 -5.78
C HIS A 7 -4.53 -5.89 -4.45
N VAL A 8 -5.66 -5.21 -4.54
CA VAL A 8 -6.63 -5.15 -3.45
C VAL A 8 -7.64 -6.29 -3.65
N ASP A 9 -7.87 -7.05 -2.60
CA ASP A 9 -8.97 -7.99 -2.49
C ASP A 9 -10.13 -7.33 -1.75
N ASP A 10 -11.36 -7.51 -2.25
CA ASP A 10 -12.55 -6.84 -1.73
C ASP A 10 -12.85 -7.20 -0.26
N ASP A 11 -12.52 -8.42 0.16
CA ASP A 11 -12.82 -8.95 1.49
C ASP A 11 -11.60 -8.91 2.42
N LEU A 12 -10.38 -9.03 1.87
CA LEU A 12 -9.14 -9.19 2.63
C LEU A 12 -8.26 -7.93 2.65
N GLY A 13 -8.43 -7.01 1.70
CA GLY A 13 -7.66 -5.77 1.57
C GLY A 13 -6.40 -5.91 0.71
N LEU A 14 -5.41 -5.05 0.95
CA LEU A 14 -4.19 -5.01 0.14
C LEU A 14 -3.32 -6.26 0.36
N TRP A 15 -2.97 -6.95 -0.72
CA TRP A 15 -1.97 -8.01 -0.68
C TRP A 15 -0.57 -7.44 -0.38
N ILE A 16 0.12 -8.02 0.60
CA ILE A 16 1.46 -7.61 1.02
C ILE A 16 2.51 -8.60 0.46
N PRO A 17 3.52 -8.12 -0.29
CA PRO A 17 4.59 -9.00 -0.76
C PRO A 17 5.36 -9.62 0.41
N PRO A 18 5.84 -10.88 0.29
CA PRO A 18 6.53 -11.59 1.37
C PRO A 18 7.66 -10.80 2.04
N GLU A 19 8.43 -10.05 1.26
CA GLU A 19 9.57 -9.25 1.73
C GLU A 19 9.20 -8.05 2.61
N PHE A 20 7.93 -7.64 2.63
CA PHE A 20 7.41 -6.60 3.53
C PHE A 20 6.63 -7.16 4.72
N ARG A 21 6.44 -8.48 4.80
CA ARG A 21 5.70 -9.10 5.91
C ARG A 21 6.54 -9.21 7.17
N GLU A 22 7.84 -9.44 7.04
CA GLU A 22 8.75 -9.52 8.17
C GLU A 22 9.41 -8.16 8.43
N PHE A 23 9.18 -7.61 9.62
CA PHE A 23 9.72 -6.32 10.03
C PHE A 23 9.89 -6.27 11.55
N ASP A 24 10.88 -5.53 12.04
CA ASP A 24 11.26 -5.55 13.46
C ASP A 24 10.59 -4.45 14.31
N SER A 25 10.09 -3.39 13.67
CA SER A 25 9.57 -2.21 14.37
C SER A 25 8.37 -1.56 13.70
N GLN A 26 8.49 -1.25 12.40
CA GLN A 26 7.48 -0.49 11.68
C GLN A 26 7.51 -0.79 10.19
N VAL A 27 6.31 -0.82 9.61
CA VAL A 27 6.07 -0.75 8.17
C VAL A 27 5.06 0.36 7.88
N VAL A 28 5.35 1.15 6.84
CA VAL A 28 4.54 2.29 6.42
C VAL A 28 3.97 2.00 5.04
N PHE A 29 2.65 2.10 4.94
CA PHE A 29 1.91 2.04 3.70
C PHE A 29 1.45 3.45 3.32
N ARG A 30 1.69 3.85 2.08
CA ARG A 30 1.12 5.08 1.53
C ARG A 30 0.33 4.74 0.28
N THR A 31 -0.89 5.25 0.24
CA THR A 31 -1.75 5.27 -0.93
C THR A 31 -2.01 6.73 -1.29
N PRO A 32 -2.66 7.04 -2.42
CA PRO A 32 -2.89 8.42 -2.82
C PRO A 32 -3.72 9.19 -1.78
N ARG A 33 -4.64 8.50 -1.09
CA ARG A 33 -5.58 9.12 -0.14
C ARG A 33 -5.24 8.90 1.34
N ALA A 34 -4.25 8.06 1.66
CA ALA A 34 -3.93 7.72 3.04
C ALA A 34 -2.47 7.38 3.28
N THR A 35 -2.06 7.51 4.54
CA THR A 35 -0.79 7.01 5.05
C THR A 35 -1.09 6.22 6.31
N ILE A 36 -0.74 4.94 6.31
CA ILE A 36 -0.96 4.02 7.42
C ILE A 36 0.39 3.58 7.95
N GLN A 37 0.59 3.74 9.25
CA GLN A 37 1.80 3.32 9.94
C GLN A 37 1.45 2.15 10.85
N HIS A 38 2.01 0.98 10.58
CA HIS A 38 1.86 -0.20 11.40
C HIS A 38 3.11 -0.37 12.26
N PHE A 39 2.94 -0.48 13.58
CA PHE A 39 4.02 -0.69 14.53
C PHE A 39 3.91 -2.08 15.13
N GLY A 40 5.03 -2.79 15.21
CA GLY A 40 5.08 -4.15 15.70
C GLY A 40 6.38 -4.83 15.34
N SER A 41 6.52 -6.05 15.82
CA SER A 41 7.64 -6.95 15.52
C SER A 41 7.16 -8.35 15.13
N GLN A 42 5.85 -8.50 14.93
CA GLN A 42 5.25 -9.73 14.45
C GLN A 42 5.05 -9.64 12.94
N PRO A 43 5.23 -10.74 12.19
CA PRO A 43 5.00 -10.74 10.77
C PRO A 43 3.57 -10.30 10.43
N LEU A 44 3.40 -9.55 9.34
CA LEU A 44 2.08 -9.27 8.79
C LEU A 44 1.45 -10.52 8.18
N ASP A 45 0.12 -10.57 8.22
CA ASP A 45 -0.66 -11.45 7.37
C ASP A 45 -0.42 -11.15 5.88
N ALA A 46 -0.77 -12.10 5.01
CA ALA A 46 -0.61 -11.94 3.57
C ALA A 46 -1.47 -10.79 2.98
N PHE A 47 -2.54 -10.43 3.67
CA PHE A 47 -3.44 -9.34 3.31
C PHE A 47 -3.58 -8.37 4.46
N TYR A 48 -3.58 -7.08 4.14
CA TYR A 48 -3.68 -6.00 5.10
C TYR A 48 -5.03 -5.32 5.00
N GLY A 49 -6.01 -5.82 5.76
CA GLY A 49 -7.42 -5.41 5.70
C GLY A 49 -7.72 -3.97 6.13
N LEU A 50 -6.72 -3.16 6.47
CA LEU A 50 -6.90 -1.71 6.69
C LEU A 50 -6.76 -0.89 5.41
N ILE A 51 -6.36 -1.51 4.30
CA ILE A 51 -6.24 -0.84 3.00
C ILE A 51 -7.20 -1.52 2.04
N ASP A 52 -8.16 -0.75 1.56
CA ASP A 52 -9.18 -1.12 0.58
C ASP A 52 -9.15 -0.16 -0.63
N GLU A 53 -10.03 -0.37 -1.60
CA GLU A 53 -10.15 0.47 -2.81
C GLU A 53 -10.33 1.97 -2.52
N SER A 54 -10.96 2.34 -1.39
CA SER A 54 -11.25 3.74 -1.06
C SER A 54 -9.98 4.55 -0.72
N HIS A 55 -8.89 3.85 -0.44
CA HIS A 55 -7.57 4.43 -0.21
C HIS A 55 -6.89 4.87 -1.51
N PHE A 56 -7.40 4.41 -2.64
CA PHE A 56 -7.00 4.75 -4.00
C PHE A 56 -7.97 5.75 -4.60
N GLY A 57 -7.62 6.28 -5.77
CA GLY A 57 -8.44 7.28 -6.43
C GLY A 57 -8.67 6.96 -7.89
N ASP A 58 -9.75 7.52 -8.41
CA ASP A 58 -10.03 7.54 -9.84
C ASP A 58 -9.13 8.58 -10.51
N LEU A 59 -8.57 8.24 -11.68
CA LEU A 59 -7.78 9.14 -12.53
C LEU A 59 -8.53 10.44 -12.88
N GLY A 60 -9.87 10.44 -12.83
CA GLY A 60 -10.73 11.59 -13.09
C GLY A 60 -11.09 12.44 -11.87
N ASP A 61 -10.72 12.02 -10.65
CA ASP A 61 -11.17 12.69 -9.43
C ASP A 61 -10.23 13.82 -8.99
N ILE A 62 -10.81 15.01 -8.80
CA ILE A 62 -10.13 16.27 -8.41
C ILE A 62 -9.90 16.38 -6.89
N ASN A 63 -10.31 15.37 -6.12
CA ASN A 63 -10.11 15.34 -4.67
C ASN A 63 -8.62 15.31 -4.34
N HIS A 64 -8.11 16.39 -3.73
CA HIS A 64 -6.71 16.57 -3.35
C HIS A 64 -6.13 15.32 -2.66
N PRO A 65 -5.26 14.53 -3.34
CA PRO A 65 -4.65 13.36 -2.73
C PRO A 65 -3.77 13.79 -1.55
N LYS A 66 -3.76 12.99 -0.48
CA LYS A 66 -2.84 13.21 0.66
C LYS A 66 -1.39 12.96 0.27
N ASN A 67 -1.16 12.08 -0.70
CA ASN A 67 0.15 11.77 -1.24
C ASN A 67 0.17 12.11 -2.74
N PRO A 68 0.40 13.39 -3.12
CA PRO A 68 0.29 13.86 -4.51
C PRO A 68 1.35 13.29 -5.47
N GLU A 69 2.43 12.72 -4.92
CA GLU A 69 3.48 12.05 -5.69
C GLU A 69 3.10 10.62 -6.11
N LEU A 70 1.99 10.08 -5.58
CA LEU A 70 1.48 8.76 -5.95
C LEU A 70 0.38 8.89 -7.00
N ALA A 71 0.46 8.07 -8.05
CA ALA A 71 -0.60 7.93 -9.02
C ALA A 71 -1.86 7.34 -8.36
N PRO A 72 -3.06 7.61 -8.87
CA PRO A 72 -4.30 7.18 -8.23
C PRO A 72 -4.42 5.66 -8.00
N ASN A 73 -3.74 4.86 -8.83
CA ASN A 73 -3.62 3.41 -8.73
C ASN A 73 -2.24 2.94 -8.19
N SER A 74 -1.51 3.75 -7.41
CA SER A 74 -0.21 3.36 -6.88
C SER A 74 -0.14 3.37 -5.36
N ALA A 75 0.70 2.49 -4.81
CA ALA A 75 1.01 2.45 -3.39
C ALA A 75 2.52 2.44 -3.18
N SER A 76 2.96 2.84 -1.99
CA SER A 76 4.34 2.60 -1.57
C SER A 76 4.38 1.92 -0.21
N ILE A 77 5.31 0.98 -0.08
CA ILE A 77 5.58 0.26 1.17
C ILE A 77 7.00 0.61 1.60
N LYS A 78 7.17 0.93 2.89
CA LYS A 78 8.46 1.29 3.47
C LYS A 78 8.67 0.62 4.81
N LEU A 79 9.70 -0.21 4.92
CA LEU A 79 10.18 -0.74 6.20
C LEU A 79 11.02 0.32 6.94
N GLN A 80 11.07 0.23 8.26
CA GLN A 80 11.91 1.14 9.05
C GLN A 80 13.39 1.03 8.65
N GLY A 81 13.99 2.17 8.29
CA GLY A 81 15.42 2.23 7.91
C GLY A 81 15.70 1.96 6.43
N GLU A 82 14.74 1.41 5.70
CA GLU A 82 14.85 1.09 4.27
C GLU A 82 14.27 2.19 3.37
N ASP A 83 14.50 2.09 2.07
CA ASP A 83 13.85 2.92 1.06
C ASP A 83 12.40 2.48 0.80
N ALA A 84 11.57 3.42 0.35
CA ALA A 84 10.20 3.09 -0.05
C ALA A 84 10.20 2.45 -1.43
N VAL A 85 9.48 1.34 -1.59
CA VAL A 85 9.23 0.72 -2.89
C VAL A 85 7.83 1.10 -3.36
N VAL A 86 7.72 1.55 -4.60
CA VAL A 86 6.46 1.98 -5.22
C VAL A 86 5.95 0.88 -6.14
N PHE A 87 4.66 0.60 -6.04
CA PHE A 87 3.98 -0.44 -6.80
C PHE A 87 2.76 0.14 -7.51
N GLU A 88 2.47 -0.39 -8.68
CA GLU A 88 1.13 -0.29 -9.27
C GLU A 88 0.17 -1.23 -8.52
N VAL A 89 -1.09 -0.83 -8.41
CA VAL A 89 -2.13 -1.57 -7.71
C VAL A 89 -3.28 -1.87 -8.66
N GLU A 90 -3.65 -3.14 -8.74
CA GLU A 90 -4.81 -3.67 -9.46
C GLU A 90 -6.05 -3.76 -8.55
N ASN A 91 -7.22 -3.87 -9.18
CA ASN A 91 -8.54 -3.91 -8.54
C ASN A 91 -8.86 -2.64 -7.73
N VAL A 92 -8.46 -1.49 -8.26
CA VAL A 92 -8.77 -0.17 -7.71
C VAL A 92 -9.32 0.71 -8.84
N ALA A 93 -10.32 1.53 -8.51
CA ALA A 93 -11.07 2.36 -9.47
C ALA A 93 -10.35 3.67 -9.81
#